data_AF-A0A4Q1FMV5-F1
#
_entry.id   AF-A0A4Q1FMV5-F1
#
_cell.length_a   1.000
_cell.length_b   1.000
_cell.length_c   1.000
_cell.angle_alpha   90.00
_cell.angle_beta   90.00
_cell.angle_gamma   90.00
#
_symmetry.space_group_name_H-M   'P 1'
#
loop_
_entity.id
_entity.type
_entity.pdbx_description
1 polymer ?
#
loop_
_entity_poly.entity_id
_entity_poly.type
_entity_poly.pdbx_seq_one_letter_code
_entity_poly.pdbx_strand_id
1 'polypeptide(L)'
;MRNCFCDTHSSSNTLRKYYNPNHSLSISSKKSKVFSLSDGIVSKIIKNGNSNSIVIKSDSLFFIYSNIVNIPKKIIPQQLIKKNEIIGKGSFSNKNYSIEVQIYKGIELLPDITEYIKCSYYSK
;
A
#
# COMPACT_ATOMS: atom_id res chain seq x y z
N MET A 1 -35.93 -22.27 -11.26
CA MET A 1 -34.86 -21.26 -11.07
C MET A 1 -34.34 -21.38 -9.64
N ARG A 2 -33.03 -21.56 -9.43
CA ARG A 2 -32.43 -21.61 -8.07
C ARG A 2 -32.26 -20.17 -7.58
N ASN A 3 -32.82 -19.84 -6.42
CA ASN A 3 -32.59 -18.55 -5.80
C ASN A 3 -31.11 -18.47 -5.41
N CYS A 4 -30.43 -17.41 -5.84
CA CYS A 4 -29.11 -17.03 -5.33
C CYS A 4 -29.26 -15.75 -4.51
N PHE A 5 -28.46 -15.65 -3.45
CA PHE A 5 -28.27 -14.38 -2.75
C PHE A 5 -26.79 -14.01 -2.88
N CYS A 6 -26.53 -12.77 -3.28
CA CYS A 6 -25.20 -12.24 -3.49
C CYS A 6 -24.98 -11.07 -2.53
N ASP A 7 -24.01 -11.21 -1.65
CA ASP A 7 -23.61 -10.16 -0.72
C ASP A 7 -22.31 -9.49 -1.17
N THR A 8 -22.26 -8.16 -1.06
CA THR A 8 -21.03 -7.39 -1.14
C THR A 8 -20.34 -7.42 0.21
N HIS A 9 -19.22 -8.13 0.31
CA HIS A 9 -18.41 -8.12 1.52
C HIS A 9 -17.29 -7.09 1.41
N SER A 10 -17.28 -6.12 2.34
CA SER A 10 -16.12 -5.28 2.59
C SER A 10 -15.05 -6.11 3.30
N SER A 11 -13.99 -6.53 2.58
CA SER A 11 -12.92 -7.30 3.19
C SER A 11 -12.17 -6.42 4.18
N SER A 12 -12.28 -6.74 5.47
CA SER A 12 -11.46 -6.13 6.51
C SER A 12 -9.98 -6.37 6.20
N ASN A 13 -9.10 -5.49 6.70
CA ASN A 13 -7.64 -5.56 6.58
C ASN A 13 -7.00 -6.95 6.84
N THR A 14 -7.73 -7.91 7.40
CA THR A 14 -7.34 -9.32 7.61
C THR A 14 -7.31 -10.19 6.35
N LEU A 15 -7.81 -9.74 5.19
CA LEU A 15 -7.71 -10.47 3.91
C LEU A 15 -6.56 -9.97 3.00
N ARG A 16 -5.46 -9.48 3.57
CA ARG A 16 -4.16 -9.36 2.86
C ARG A 16 -3.55 -10.71 2.44
N LYS A 17 -4.32 -11.80 2.39
CA LYS A 17 -3.86 -13.12 1.91
C LYS A 17 -3.54 -13.17 0.41
N TYR A 18 -3.95 -12.15 -0.37
CA TYR A 18 -3.72 -12.11 -1.82
C TYR A 18 -2.46 -11.34 -2.25
N TYR A 19 -1.79 -10.67 -1.31
CA TYR A 19 -0.56 -9.93 -1.57
C TYR A 19 0.61 -10.64 -0.86
N ASN A 20 1.30 -11.53 -1.57
CA ASN A 20 2.62 -11.99 -1.13
C ASN A 20 3.66 -11.08 -1.79
N PRO A 21 4.22 -10.10 -1.07
CA PRO A 21 5.26 -9.26 -1.64
C PRO A 21 6.43 -10.14 -2.09
N ASN A 22 7.01 -9.80 -3.24
CA ASN A 22 8.24 -10.44 -3.68
C ASN A 22 9.35 -10.22 -2.63
N HIS A 23 9.36 -9.04 -2.02
CA HIS A 23 10.26 -8.70 -0.92
C HIS A 23 9.58 -7.74 0.07
N SER A 24 9.85 -7.94 1.36
CA SER A 24 9.48 -7.00 2.43
C SER A 24 10.73 -6.55 3.17
N LEU A 25 10.79 -5.26 3.47
CA LEU A 25 11.88 -4.65 4.21
C LEU A 25 11.33 -3.77 5.33
N SER A 26 11.73 -4.04 6.56
CA SER A 26 11.52 -3.14 7.69
C SER A 26 12.77 -2.29 7.88
N ILE A 27 12.63 -0.97 7.79
CA ILE A 27 13.75 -0.03 7.95
C ILE A 27 13.58 0.69 9.28
N SER A 28 14.56 0.56 10.17
CA SER A 28 14.65 1.32 11.42
C SER A 28 15.83 2.30 11.35
N SER A 29 15.60 3.56 11.71
CA SER A 29 16.60 4.62 11.60
C SER A 29 16.44 5.69 12.67
N LYS A 30 17.54 6.35 13.05
CA LYS A 30 17.49 7.59 13.84
C LYS A 30 16.97 8.79 13.03
N LYS A 31 16.97 8.69 11.69
CA LYS A 31 16.49 9.74 10.79
C LYS A 31 15.02 9.51 10.45
N SER A 32 14.21 10.56 10.52
CA SER A 32 12.78 10.47 10.21
C SER A 32 12.47 10.41 8.72
N LYS A 33 13.37 10.93 7.87
CA LYS A 33 13.11 11.11 6.43
C LYS A 33 13.05 9.77 5.71
N VAL A 34 12.00 9.60 4.92
CA VAL A 34 11.80 8.43 4.05
C VAL A 34 12.16 8.85 2.63
N PHE A 35 13.02 8.05 2.00
CA PHE A 35 13.50 8.28 0.64
C PHE A 35 12.96 7.21 -0.30
N SER A 36 12.63 7.60 -1.54
CA SER A 36 12.26 6.62 -2.56
C SER A 36 13.46 5.74 -2.93
N LEU A 37 13.25 4.43 -3.01
CA LEU A 37 14.24 3.45 -3.45
C LEU A 37 14.41 3.41 -4.98
N SER A 38 13.44 3.96 -5.72
CA SER A 38 13.40 3.93 -7.18
C SER A 38 12.91 5.25 -7.77
N ASP A 39 13.20 5.46 -9.05
CA ASP A 39 12.44 6.41 -9.88
C ASP A 39 11.04 5.82 -10.10
N GLY A 40 10.02 6.66 -10.27
CA GLY A 40 8.67 6.18 -10.54
C GLY A 40 7.58 7.24 -10.45
N ILE A 41 6.34 6.78 -10.52
CA ILE A 41 5.14 7.61 -10.40
C ILE A 41 4.40 7.22 -9.11
N VAL A 42 3.98 8.20 -8.33
CA VAL A 42 3.06 7.97 -7.20
C VAL A 42 1.74 7.49 -7.77
N SER A 43 1.48 6.19 -7.69
CA SER A 43 0.23 5.62 -8.18
C SER A 43 -0.92 5.91 -7.23
N LYS A 44 -0.68 5.83 -5.92
CA LYS A 44 -1.71 5.98 -4.90
C LYS A 44 -1.16 6.44 -3.56
N ILE A 45 -2.00 7.14 -2.81
CA ILE A 45 -1.78 7.46 -1.40
C ILE A 45 -2.94 6.88 -0.59
N ILE A 46 -2.63 6.02 0.37
CA ILE A 46 -3.61 5.37 1.25
C ILE A 46 -3.51 6.04 2.62
N LYS A 47 -4.61 6.65 3.07
CA LYS A 47 -4.68 7.30 4.38
C LYS A 47 -5.39 6.38 5.38
N ASN A 48 -4.75 6.03 6.48
CA ASN A 48 -5.33 5.19 7.53
C ASN A 48 -5.06 5.79 8.93
N GLY A 49 -5.90 6.74 9.33
CA GLY A 49 -5.73 7.49 10.58
C GLY A 49 -4.37 8.20 10.63
N ASN A 50 -3.53 7.81 11.60
CA ASN A 50 -2.21 8.40 11.82
C ASN A 50 -1.08 7.74 11.00
N SER A 51 -1.38 6.67 10.25
CA SER A 51 -0.42 5.94 9.43
C SER A 51 -0.87 5.97 7.97
N ASN A 52 -0.02 6.49 7.09
CA ASN A 52 -0.28 6.54 5.66
C ASN A 52 0.64 5.57 4.92
N SER A 53 0.21 5.18 3.72
CA SER A 53 1.05 4.47 2.77
C SER A 53 1.13 5.22 1.44
N ILE A 54 2.29 5.16 0.80
CA ILE A 54 2.54 5.69 -0.55
C ILE A 54 2.87 4.51 -1.45
N VAL A 55 2.20 4.42 -2.58
CA VAL A 55 2.46 3.42 -3.61
C VAL A 55 3.17 4.10 -4.78
N ILE A 56 4.39 3.65 -5.10
CA ILE A 56 5.18 4.14 -6.22
C ILE A 56 5.30 3.02 -7.26
N LYS A 57 4.86 3.28 -8.48
CA LYS A 57 5.04 2.39 -9.64
C LYS A 57 6.35 2.74 -10.33
N SER A 58 7.21 1.75 -10.54
CA SER A 58 8.51 1.86 -11.21
C SER A 58 8.62 0.70 -12.19
N ASP A 59 8.44 0.98 -13.48
CA ASP A 59 8.39 -0.04 -14.55
C ASP A 59 7.41 -1.19 -14.23
N SER A 60 7.95 -2.39 -13.97
CA SER A 60 7.22 -3.61 -13.61
C SER A 60 7.19 -3.89 -12.10
N LEU A 61 7.53 -2.89 -11.28
CA LEU A 61 7.58 -2.99 -9.83
C LEU A 61 6.64 -1.97 -9.17
N PHE A 62 6.10 -2.36 -8.02
CA PHE A 62 5.37 -1.49 -7.11
C PHE A 62 6.04 -1.50 -5.75
N PHE A 63 6.34 -0.31 -5.25
CA PHE A 63 6.87 -0.08 -3.92
C PHE A 63 5.78 0.51 -3.04
N ILE A 64 5.38 -0.22 -2.01
CA ILE A 64 4.43 0.25 -1.01
C ILE A 64 5.22 0.64 0.24
N TYR A 65 5.30 1.93 0.52
CA TYR A 65 5.91 2.47 1.72
C TYR A 65 4.82 2.70 2.76
N SER A 66 4.80 1.92 3.84
CA SER A 66 3.84 2.00 4.93
C SER A 66 4.44 2.63 6.19
N ASN A 67 3.57 3.02 7.13
CA ASN A 67 3.95 3.69 8.38
C ASN A 67 4.55 5.09 8.17
N ILE A 68 4.03 5.83 7.18
CA ILE A 68 4.38 7.22 6.93
C ILE A 68 3.41 8.14 7.67
N VAL A 69 3.91 8.91 8.65
CA VAL A 69 3.07 9.81 9.48
C VAL A 69 2.87 11.18 8.85
N ASN A 70 3.75 11.60 7.95
CA ASN A 70 3.65 12.89 7.27
C ASN A 70 4.11 12.76 5.82
N ILE A 71 3.19 13.06 4.89
CA ILE A 71 3.43 13.09 3.46
C ILE A 71 3.54 14.57 3.03
N PRO A 72 4.65 15.02 2.42
CA PRO A 72 4.77 16.39 1.93
C PRO A 72 3.67 16.72 0.92
N LYS A 73 3.14 17.95 0.95
CA LYS A 73 2.05 18.39 0.05
C LYS A 73 2.36 18.23 -1.44
N LYS A 74 3.64 18.23 -1.82
CA LYS A 74 4.09 18.00 -3.20
C LYS A 74 3.97 16.55 -3.68
N ILE A 75 3.78 15.61 -2.76
CA ILE A 75 3.64 14.18 -3.07
C ILE A 75 2.14 13.91 -3.23
N ILE A 76 1.69 13.85 -4.47
CA ILE A 76 0.29 13.62 -4.87
C ILE A 76 0.23 12.48 -5.90
N PRO A 77 -0.92 11.84 -6.11
CA PRO A 77 -1.07 10.84 -7.18
C PRO A 77 -0.66 11.42 -8.55
N GLN A 78 -0.09 10.57 -9.41
CA GLN A 78 0.52 10.89 -10.71
C GLN A 78 1.80 11.73 -10.65
N GLN A 79 2.29 12.10 -9.47
CA GLN A 79 3.56 12.81 -9.32
C GLN A 79 4.75 11.90 -9.68
N LEU A 80 5.68 12.41 -10.48
CA LEU A 80 6.98 11.79 -10.71
C LEU A 80 7.88 11.96 -9.48
N ILE A 81 8.54 10.88 -9.09
CA ILE A 81 9.46 10.79 -7.95
C ILE A 81 10.77 10.22 -8.44
N LYS A 82 11.88 10.83 -8.01
CA LYS A 82 13.22 10.27 -8.25
C LYS A 82 13.68 9.39 -7.10
N LYS A 83 14.56 8.44 -7.40
CA LYS A 83 15.33 7.71 -6.41
C LYS A 83 16.05 8.69 -5.50
N ASN A 84 16.06 8.40 -4.20
CA ASN A 84 16.58 9.26 -3.14
C ASN A 84 15.83 10.58 -2.94
N GLU A 85 14.66 10.78 -3.56
CA GLU A 85 13.79 11.90 -3.20
C GLU A 85 13.03 11.61 -1.90
N ILE A 86 12.83 12.65 -1.08
CA ILE A 86 12.06 12.55 0.16
C ILE A 86 10.57 12.43 -0.17
N ILE A 87 9.98 11.31 0.24
CA ILE A 87 8.54 11.03 0.05
C ILE A 87 7.73 11.15 1.34
N GLY A 88 8.37 11.21 2.50
CA GLY A 88 7.65 11.23 3.77
C GLY A 88 8.51 11.29 5.01
N LYS A 89 7.84 11.19 6.16
CA LYS A 89 8.46 10.91 7.46
C LYS A 89 7.90 9.60 8.03
N GLY A 90 8.79 8.73 8.52
CA GLY A 90 8.42 7.47 9.16
C GLY A 90 7.80 7.68 10.54
N SER A 91 7.09 6.67 11.01
CA SER A 91 6.52 6.63 12.37
C SER A 91 7.61 6.48 13.43
N PHE A 92 7.49 7.19 14.55
CA PHE A 92 8.44 7.09 15.67
C PHE A 92 7.93 6.11 16.72
N SER A 93 8.70 5.07 17.01
CA SER A 93 8.43 4.11 18.09
C SER A 93 9.74 3.58 18.67
N ASN A 94 9.77 3.24 19.96
CA ASN A 94 10.94 2.62 20.61
C ASN A 94 12.27 3.33 20.31
N LYS A 95 12.27 4.67 20.41
CA LYS A 95 13.43 5.57 20.18
C LYS A 95 13.95 5.62 18.73
N ASN A 96 13.26 5.01 17.76
CA ASN A 96 13.64 5.03 16.35
C ASN A 96 12.47 5.38 15.44
N TYR A 97 12.78 5.88 14.24
CA TYR A 97 11.80 5.95 13.16
C TYR A 97 11.76 4.64 12.41
N SER A 98 10.57 4.18 12.06
CA SER A 98 10.36 2.93 11.33
C SER A 98 9.39 3.09 10.18
N ILE A 99 9.70 2.39 9.08
CA ILE A 99 8.81 2.18 7.95
C ILE A 99 8.85 0.71 7.53
N GLU A 100 7.80 0.30 6.83
CA GLU A 100 7.77 -0.96 6.09
C GLU A 100 7.74 -0.64 4.60
N VAL A 101 8.55 -1.34 3.82
CA VAL A 101 8.53 -1.27 2.36
C VAL A 101 8.24 -2.65 1.82
N GLN A 102 7.19 -2.76 1.01
CA GLN A 102 6.83 -3.98 0.31
C GLN A 102 7.03 -3.78 -1.19
N ILE A 103 7.64 -4.75 -1.85
CA ILE A 103 7.96 -4.71 -3.27
C ILE A 103 7.18 -5.82 -3.98
N TYR A 104 6.41 -5.45 -4.99
CA TYR A 104 5.63 -6.36 -5.83
C TYR A 104 6.09 -6.26 -7.28
N LYS A 105 6.13 -7.39 -7.99
CA LYS A 105 6.36 -7.45 -9.43
C LYS A 105 5.04 -7.60 -10.18
N GLY A 106 4.77 -6.73 -11.14
CA GLY A 106 3.56 -6.74 -11.96
C GLY A 106 3.39 -5.46 -12.77
N ILE A 107 2.49 -5.49 -13.75
CA ILE A 107 2.16 -4.35 -14.61
C ILE A 107 0.95 -3.54 -14.12
N GLU A 108 0.09 -4.15 -13.30
CA GLU A 108 -1.11 -3.56 -12.74
C GLU A 108 -1.14 -3.73 -11.23
N LEU A 109 -1.49 -2.66 -10.51
CA LEU A 109 -1.93 -2.80 -9.12
C LEU A 109 -3.28 -3.49 -9.19
N LEU A 110 -3.38 -4.69 -8.63
CA LEU A 110 -4.68 -5.31 -8.40
C LEU A 110 -5.57 -4.30 -7.69
N PRO A 111 -6.84 -4.15 -8.12
CA PRO A 111 -7.77 -3.19 -7.54
C PRO A 111 -7.78 -3.36 -6.02
N ASP A 112 -8.03 -2.27 -5.28
CA ASP A 112 -8.35 -2.40 -3.86
C ASP A 112 -9.51 -3.39 -3.77
N ILE A 113 -9.26 -4.66 -3.43
CA ILE A 113 -10.32 -5.60 -3.14
C ILE A 113 -10.82 -5.23 -1.74
N THR A 114 -11.42 -4.05 -1.63
CA THR A 114 -12.33 -3.77 -0.54
C THR A 114 -13.59 -4.56 -0.74
N GLU A 115 -14.03 -4.89 -1.97
CA GLU A 115 -15.30 -5.58 -2.20
C GLU A 115 -15.12 -6.84 -3.04
N TYR A 116 -15.60 -7.97 -2.54
CA TYR A 116 -15.86 -9.17 -3.35
C TYR A 116 -17.32 -9.57 -3.19
N ILE A 117 -17.92 -10.02 -4.29
CA ILE A 117 -19.31 -10.50 -4.32
C ILE A 117 -19.28 -11.99 -4.00
N LYS A 118 -19.88 -12.39 -2.87
CA LYS A 118 -20.09 -13.80 -2.54
C LYS A 118 -21.53 -14.16 -2.84
N CYS A 119 -21.74 -15.00 -3.85
CA CYS A 119 -23.05 -15.57 -4.15
C CYS A 119 -23.16 -16.95 -3.53
N SER A 120 -24.19 -17.16 -2.71
CA SER A 120 -24.55 -18.47 -2.16
C SER A 120 -25.85 -18.96 -2.79
N TYR A 121 -25.89 -20.23 -3.17
CA TYR A 121 -27.08 -20.87 -3.72
C TYR A 121 -27.80 -21.60 -2.60
N TYR A 122 -29.13 -21.40 -2.50
CA TYR A 122 -29.93 -22.23 -1.61
C TYR A 122 -29.95 -23.67 -2.15
N SER A 123 -29.33 -24.61 -1.44
CA SER A 123 -29.73 -26.01 -1.53
C SER A 123 -30.96 -26.17 -0.64
N LYS A 124 -32.10 -26.57 -1.24
CA LYS A 124 -33.19 -27.16 -0.46
C LYS A 124 -32.70 -28.43 0.21
#